data_AF-A0A820GSD5-F1
#
_entry.id   AF-A0A820GSD5-F1
#
_cell.length_a   1.000
_cell.length_b   1.000
_cell.length_c   1.000
_cell.angle_alpha   90.00
_cell.angle_beta   90.00
_cell.angle_gamma   90.00
#
_symmetry.space_group_name_H-M   'P 1'
#
loop_
_entity.id
_entity.type
_entity.pdbx_description
1 polymer ?
#
loop_
_entity_poly.entity_id
_entity_poly.type
_entity_poly.pdbx_seq_one_letter_code
_entity_poly.pdbx_strand_id
1 'polypeptide(L)'
;NCTCPNGYSGIQCQYGGYQCNSGPCLNNGTCIITSAGYQCQCLAGLTGNRCEIDINECTSSPCQNAGICLQPSLNSYQCLCPTGKWKKKNI
;
A
#
# COMPACT_ATOMS: atom_id res chain seq x y z
N ASN A 1 -20.45 -23.49 15.45
CA ASN A 1 -19.98 -22.15 15.84
C ASN A 1 -19.08 -22.36 17.05
N CYS A 2 -17.79 -22.01 16.95
CA CYS A 2 -16.80 -22.28 17.99
C CYS A 2 -16.52 -21.01 18.78
N THR A 3 -16.43 -21.12 20.11
CA THR A 3 -15.95 -20.02 20.96
C THR A 3 -14.43 -20.07 21.03
N CYS A 4 -13.75 -19.05 20.51
CA CYS A 4 -12.30 -19.04 20.47
C CYS A 4 -11.67 -18.58 21.82
N PRO A 5 -10.51 -19.14 22.21
CA PRO A 5 -9.72 -18.64 23.33
C PRO A 5 -9.33 -17.17 23.17
N ASN A 6 -9.02 -16.49 24.27
CA ASN A 6 -8.62 -15.08 24.23
C ASN A 6 -7.46 -14.84 23.25
N GLY A 7 -7.68 -13.91 22.33
CA GLY A 7 -6.72 -13.57 21.28
C GLY A 7 -6.77 -14.48 20.04
N TYR A 8 -7.66 -15.47 19.96
CA TYR A 8 -7.82 -16.30 18.76
C TYR A 8 -9.11 -15.93 18.00
N SER A 9 -9.05 -16.03 16.67
CA SER A 9 -10.16 -15.73 15.76
C SER A 9 -10.21 -16.73 14.59
N GLY A 10 -11.29 -16.67 13.80
CA GLY A 10 -11.54 -17.56 12.66
C GLY A 10 -12.56 -18.67 12.95
N ILE A 11 -13.07 -19.28 11.88
CA ILE A 11 -14.09 -20.36 11.95
C ILE A 11 -13.58 -21.57 12.74
N GLN A 12 -12.26 -21.79 12.72
CA GLN A 12 -11.58 -22.88 13.41
C GLN A 12 -10.59 -22.37 14.47
N CYS A 13 -10.70 -21.10 14.89
CA CYS A 13 -9.77 -20.46 15.83
C CYS A 13 -8.29 -20.54 15.39
N GLN A 14 -8.03 -20.60 14.08
CA GLN A 14 -6.70 -20.78 13.51
C GLN A 14 -5.86 -19.49 13.50
N TYR A 15 -6.48 -18.34 13.74
CA TYR A 15 -5.82 -17.04 13.70
C TYR A 15 -5.50 -16.60 15.12
N GLY A 16 -4.24 -16.71 15.53
CA GLY A 16 -3.80 -16.32 16.87
C GLY A 16 -3.39 -14.84 16.97
N GLY A 17 -3.51 -14.27 18.16
CA GLY A 17 -3.26 -12.85 18.44
C GLY A 17 -1.79 -12.43 18.38
N TYR A 18 -0.90 -13.35 18.04
CA TYR A 18 0.54 -13.12 17.84
C TYR A 18 0.91 -12.92 16.37
N GLN A 19 -0.04 -12.93 15.43
CA GLN A 19 0.26 -12.76 14.00
C GLN A 19 1.03 -11.47 13.71
N CYS A 20 0.71 -10.39 14.41
CA CYS A 20 1.45 -9.12 14.29
C CYS A 20 2.82 -9.12 14.99
N ASN A 21 3.10 -10.03 15.93
CA ASN A 21 4.37 -10.08 16.65
C ASN A 21 5.56 -10.40 15.74
N SER A 22 5.29 -11.08 14.62
CA SER A 22 6.30 -11.38 13.61
C SER A 22 6.67 -10.19 12.71
N GLY A 23 6.02 -9.03 12.88
CA GLY A 23 6.19 -7.88 12.01
C GLY A 23 5.87 -8.19 10.54
N PRO A 24 4.68 -8.74 10.21
CA PRO A 24 4.42 -9.21 8.86
C PRO A 24 4.31 -8.06 7.85
N CYS A 25 3.91 -6.86 8.28
CA CYS A 25 3.75 -5.70 7.42
C CYS A 25 5.09 -5.02 7.14
N LEU A 26 5.42 -4.86 5.85
CA LEU A 26 6.63 -4.21 5.38
C LEU A 26 6.43 -2.70 5.25
N ASN A 27 7.52 -1.97 4.99
CA ASN A 27 7.51 -0.55 4.65
C ASN A 27 6.70 0.32 5.63
N ASN A 28 6.86 0.06 6.93
CA ASN A 28 6.14 0.74 8.02
C ASN A 28 4.61 0.63 7.94
N GLY A 29 4.08 -0.42 7.30
CA GLY A 29 2.67 -0.76 7.36
C GLY A 29 2.24 -1.12 8.79
N THR A 30 1.01 -0.75 9.16
CA THR A 30 0.44 -1.04 10.48
C THR A 30 -0.26 -2.41 10.45
N CYS A 31 0.15 -3.32 11.33
CA CYS A 31 -0.49 -4.63 11.43
C CYS A 31 -1.73 -4.56 12.32
N ILE A 32 -2.86 -5.05 11.80
CA ILE A 32 -4.15 -5.08 12.47
C ILE A 32 -4.62 -6.53 12.53
N ILE A 33 -4.97 -7.01 13.72
CA ILE A 33 -5.55 -8.34 13.89
C ILE A 33 -7.02 -8.27 13.48
N THR A 34 -7.48 -9.22 12.66
CA THR A 34 -8.85 -9.32 12.17
C THR A 34 -9.45 -10.68 12.51
N SER A 35 -10.73 -10.89 12.20
CA SER A 35 -11.39 -12.20 12.35
C SER A 35 -10.89 -13.25 11.35
N ALA A 36 -10.16 -12.83 10.30
CA ALA A 36 -9.62 -13.67 9.25
C ALA A 36 -8.09 -13.83 9.33
N GLY A 37 -7.45 -13.36 10.41
CA GLY A 37 -6.01 -13.37 10.56
C GLY A 37 -5.46 -12.01 10.94
N TYR A 38 -4.54 -11.52 10.13
CA TYR A 38 -4.05 -10.15 10.20
C TYR A 38 -4.28 -9.45 8.87
N GLN A 39 -4.31 -8.13 8.90
CA GLN A 39 -4.34 -7.27 7.74
C GLN A 39 -3.30 -6.17 7.93
N CYS A 40 -2.58 -5.85 6.87
CA CYS A 40 -1.67 -4.71 6.85
C CYS A 40 -2.38 -3.48 6.32
N GLN A 41 -2.39 -2.41 7.11
CA GLN A 41 -2.74 -1.08 6.66
C GLN A 41 -1.48 -0.40 6.12
N CYS A 42 -1.44 -0.20 4.81
CA CYS A 42 -0.29 0.35 4.11
C CYS A 42 -0.24 1.88 4.19
N LEU A 43 0.97 2.43 4.14
CA LEU A 43 1.17 3.85 3.91
C LEU A 43 0.74 4.21 2.49
N ALA A 44 0.46 5.50 2.25
CA ALA A 44 0.12 5.99 0.93
C ALA A 44 1.25 5.67 -0.07
N GLY A 45 0.87 5.30 -1.30
CA GLY A 45 1.80 4.85 -2.33
C GLY A 45 2.19 3.37 -2.26
N LEU A 46 1.70 2.60 -1.27
CA LEU A 46 1.99 1.17 -1.16
C LEU A 46 0.73 0.32 -1.20
N THR A 47 0.87 -0.91 -1.70
CA THR A 47 -0.19 -1.91 -1.80
C THR A 47 0.38 -3.33 -1.60
N GLY A 48 -0.47 -4.33 -1.75
CA GLY A 48 -0.17 -5.73 -1.45
C GLY A 48 -0.56 -6.13 -0.03
N ASN A 49 -0.61 -7.45 0.22
CA ASN A 49 -1.08 -7.99 1.51
C ASN A 49 -0.16 -7.63 2.68
N ARG A 50 1.11 -7.34 2.38
CA ARG A 50 2.15 -6.98 3.34
C ARG A 50 2.72 -5.59 3.08
N CYS A 51 2.07 -4.76 2.27
CA CYS A 51 2.57 -3.44 1.85
C CYS A 51 3.92 -3.50 1.12
N GLU A 52 4.14 -4.59 0.38
CA GLU A 52 5.38 -4.91 -0.32
C GLU A 52 5.45 -4.32 -1.73
N ILE A 53 4.33 -3.84 -2.27
CA ILE A 53 4.22 -3.38 -3.65
C ILE A 53 4.17 -1.86 -3.65
N ASP A 54 5.11 -1.23 -4.34
CA ASP A 54 5.04 0.19 -4.67
C ASP A 54 3.95 0.41 -5.75
N ILE A 55 3.01 1.31 -5.47
CA ILE A 55 2.05 1.74 -6.47
C ILE A 55 2.84 2.53 -7.52
N ASN A 56 2.49 2.37 -8.79
CA ASN A 56 3.08 3.19 -9.84
C ASN A 56 2.06 4.26 -10.25
N GLU A 57 2.29 5.49 -9.80
CA GLU A 57 1.41 6.64 -9.95
C GLU A 57 1.27 7.03 -11.43
N CYS A 58 2.22 6.63 -12.27
CA CYS A 58 2.18 6.85 -13.71
C CYS A 58 1.25 5.90 -14.47
N THR A 59 0.80 4.79 -13.87
CA THR A 59 -0.08 3.80 -14.54
C THR A 59 -1.43 4.38 -14.94
N SER A 60 -1.92 5.37 -14.20
CA SER A 60 -3.16 6.11 -14.52
C SER A 60 -3.00 7.13 -15.65
N SER A 61 -1.80 7.24 -16.23
CA SER A 61 -1.44 8.24 -17.24
C SER A 61 -1.81 9.68 -16.82
N PRO A 62 -1.35 10.17 -15.65
CA PRO A 62 -1.76 11.47 -15.12
C PRO A 62 -1.20 12.65 -15.91
N CYS A 63 -0.20 12.43 -16.75
CA CYS A 63 0.45 13.46 -17.55
C CYS A 63 -0.27 13.71 -18.88
N GLN A 64 -0.77 14.92 -19.05
CA GLN A 64 -1.46 15.36 -20.26
C GLN A 64 -0.46 15.83 -21.34
N ASN A 65 -0.97 16.06 -22.56
CA ASN A 65 -0.22 16.65 -23.69
C ASN A 65 1.08 15.90 -24.03
N ALA A 66 1.05 14.57 -24.00
CA ALA A 66 2.21 13.70 -24.22
C ALA A 66 3.39 13.98 -23.26
N GLY A 67 3.10 14.44 -22.04
CA GLY A 67 4.08 14.55 -20.96
C GLY A 67 4.62 13.19 -20.54
N ILE A 68 5.93 13.11 -20.28
CA ILE A 68 6.58 11.92 -19.74
C ILE A 68 6.32 11.89 -18.23
N CYS A 69 5.71 10.81 -17.75
CA CYS A 69 5.49 10.60 -16.32
C CYS A 69 6.70 9.93 -15.67
N LEU A 70 7.11 10.43 -14.52
CA LEU A 70 8.14 9.85 -13.66
C LEU A 70 7.63 9.74 -12.22
N GLN A 71 8.03 8.70 -11.51
CA GLN A 71 7.78 8.53 -10.07
C GLN A 71 9.10 8.75 -9.31
N PRO A 72 9.35 9.94 -8.76
CA PRO A 72 10.61 10.23 -8.05
C PRO A 72 10.64 9.66 -6.63
N SER A 73 9.48 9.43 -6.03
CA SER A 73 9.32 8.92 -4.66
C SER A 73 7.95 8.25 -4.49
N LEU A 74 7.77 7.51 -3.39
CA LEU A 74 6.47 6.91 -3.02
C LEU A 74 5.36 7.95 -2.93
N ASN A 75 4.17 7.58 -3.37
CA ASN A 75 2.96 8.42 -3.37
C ASN A 75 3.14 9.75 -4.14
N SER A 76 3.95 9.76 -5.20
CA SER A 76 4.25 10.97 -5.96
C SER A 76 4.48 10.67 -7.44
N TYR A 77 4.13 11.63 -8.30
CA TYR A 77 4.51 11.61 -9.70
C TYR A 77 4.93 13.01 -10.16
N GLN A 78 5.75 13.05 -11.20
CA GLN A 78 6.17 14.26 -11.86
C GLN A 78 5.94 14.12 -13.36
N CYS A 79 5.35 15.15 -13.96
CA CYS A 79 5.17 15.25 -15.40
C CYS A 79 6.25 16.13 -16.01
N LEU A 80 7.11 15.52 -16.82
CA LEU A 80 8.04 16.24 -17.67
C LEU A 80 7.36 16.59 -18.98
N CYS A 81 7.29 17.88 -19.26
CA CYS A 81 6.74 18.36 -20.51
C CYS A 81 7.79 18.24 -21.64
N PRO A 82 7.38 17.87 -22.87
CA PRO A 82 8.25 17.99 -24.04
C PRO A 82 8.75 19.44 -24.17
N THR A 83 10.03 19.61 -24.46
CA THR A 83 10.67 20.92 -24.57
C THR A 83 9.93 21.80 -25.59
N GLY A 84 9.47 22.97 -25.16
CA GLY A 84 8.92 23.97 -26.08
C GLY A 84 7.90 24.94 -25.48
N LYS A 85 6.94 24.50 -24.64
CA LYS A 85 5.79 25.38 -24.27
C LYS A 85 5.15 25.22 -22.88
N TRP A 86 5.54 24.26 -22.05
CA TRP A 86 4.79 23.94 -20.83
C TRP A 86 5.70 23.89 -19.60
N LYS A 87 5.35 24.64 -18.55
CA LYS A 87 6.11 24.67 -17.29
C LYS A 87 5.74 23.45 -16.44
N LYS A 88 6.73 22.92 -15.69
CA LYS A 88 6.53 21.87 -14.68
C LYS A 88 5.34 22.21 -13.80
N LYS A 89 4.32 21.35 -13.77
CA LYS A 89 3.27 21.45 -12.76
C LYS A 89 3.79 20.71 -11.52
N ASN A 90 4.28 21.46 -10.55
CA ASN A 90 4.53 20.93 -9.20
C ASN A 90 3.14 20.67 -8.60
N ILE A 91 2.77 19.39 -8.48
CA ILE A 91 1.67 18.93 -7.65
C ILE A 91 2.30 18.27 -6.42
#